data_AF-X0TX90-F1
#
_entry.id   AF-X0TX90-F1
#
_cell.length_a   1.000
_cell.length_b   1.000
_cell.length_c   1.000
_cell.angle_alpha   90.00
_cell.angle_beta   90.00
_cell.angle_gamma   90.00
#
_symmetry.space_group_name_H-M   'P 1'
#
loop_
_entity.id
_entity.type
_entity.pdbx_description
1 polymer ?
#
loop_
_entity_poly.entity_id
_entity_poly.type
_entity_poly.pdbx_seq_one_letter_code
_entity_poly.pdbx_strand_id
1 'polypeptide(L)'
;IIHMEDLGFFKPGEGYKAVEAGLTKLDGSKPINTSGGLKCKGHPVGATGIGQLLEVWKQLRDEAGERAVPIKDLRVGAAHNLGGTGGTCTFTILERR
;
A
#
# COMPACT_ATOMS: atom_id res chain seq x y z
N ILE A 1 9.99 -2.80 -0.29
CA ILE A 1 10.55 -3.71 -1.30
C ILE A 1 10.35 -5.16 -0.87
N ILE A 2 10.91 -5.61 0.25
CA ILE A 2 10.71 -6.99 0.73
C ILE A 2 9.22 -7.36 0.89
N HIS A 3 8.40 -6.52 1.54
CA HIS A 3 6.97 -6.84 1.73
C HIS A 3 6.18 -7.10 0.44
N MET A 4 6.48 -6.44 -0.67
CA MET A 4 5.75 -6.66 -1.94
C MET A 4 6.24 -7.91 -2.67
N GLU A 5 7.43 -8.40 -2.33
CA GLU A 5 7.93 -9.72 -2.74
C GLU A 5 7.26 -10.82 -1.90
N ASP A 6 7.21 -10.65 -0.57
CA ASP A 6 6.56 -11.60 0.36
C ASP A 6 5.06 -11.76 0.08
N LEU A 7 4.39 -10.67 -0.31
CA LEU A 7 2.99 -10.69 -0.73
C LEU A 7 2.77 -11.30 -2.14
N GLY A 8 3.84 -11.68 -2.83
CA GLY A 8 3.78 -12.30 -4.15
C GLY A 8 3.42 -11.36 -5.29
N PHE A 9 3.50 -10.03 -5.09
CA PHE A 9 3.26 -9.07 -6.17
C PHE A 9 4.42 -9.05 -7.17
N PHE A 10 5.63 -9.29 -6.68
CA PHE A 10 6.86 -9.42 -7.47
C PHE A 10 7.63 -10.65 -6.98
N LYS A 11 8.48 -11.24 -7.82
CA LYS A 11 9.27 -12.41 -7.42
C LYS A 11 10.29 -12.03 -6.32
N PRO A 12 10.71 -12.99 -5.47
CA PRO A 12 11.78 -12.76 -4.50
C PRO A 12 13.04 -12.17 -5.16
N GLY A 13 13.54 -11.07 -4.62
CA GLY A 13 14.71 -10.35 -5.13
C GLY A 13 14.44 -9.47 -6.37
N GLU A 14 13.21 -9.40 -6.89
CA GLU A 14 12.88 -8.59 -8.07
C GLU A 14 12.10 -7.31 -7.75
N GLY A 15 11.74 -7.06 -6.48
CA GLY A 15 10.95 -5.91 -6.11
C GLY A 15 11.63 -4.57 -6.40
N TYR A 16 12.96 -4.48 -6.26
CA TYR A 16 13.68 -3.26 -6.59
C TYR A 16 13.54 -2.88 -8.09
N LYS A 17 13.50 -3.88 -8.98
CA LYS A 17 13.29 -3.66 -10.42
C LYS A 17 11.90 -3.10 -10.69
N ALA A 18 10.88 -3.54 -9.95
CA ALA A 18 9.54 -3.01 -10.05
C ALA A 18 9.46 -1.53 -9.63
N VAL A 19 10.21 -1.13 -8.61
CA VAL A 19 10.32 0.26 -8.18
C VAL A 19 11.04 1.10 -9.24
N GLU A 20 12.18 0.61 -9.75
CA GLU A 20 12.97 1.27 -10.79
C GLU A 20 12.15 1.47 -12.08
N ALA A 21 11.41 0.46 -12.51
CA ALA A 21 10.51 0.51 -13.66
C ALA A 21 9.24 1.35 -13.40
N GLY A 22 9.03 1.86 -12.18
CA GLY A 22 7.91 2.71 -11.83
C GLY A 22 6.58 1.98 -11.63
N LEU A 23 6.56 0.64 -11.56
CA LEU A 23 5.33 -0.15 -11.42
C LEU A 23 4.58 0.15 -10.13
N THR A 24 5.28 0.60 -9.08
CA THR A 24 4.71 0.92 -7.76
C THR A 24 4.35 2.39 -7.57
N LYS A 25 4.51 3.23 -8.61
CA LYS A 25 4.12 4.65 -8.58
C LYS A 25 2.59 4.78 -8.52
N LEU A 26 2.12 6.01 -8.29
CA LEU A 26 0.68 6.31 -8.23
C LEU A 26 -0.06 5.89 -9.51
N ASP A 27 0.57 6.12 -10.66
CA ASP A 27 0.11 5.77 -12.01
C ASP A 27 0.67 4.44 -12.53
N GLY A 28 1.42 3.71 -11.69
CA GLY A 28 1.98 2.41 -12.03
C GLY A 28 0.91 1.29 -12.01
N SER A 29 1.29 0.11 -12.49
CA SER A 29 0.38 -1.04 -12.55
C SER A 29 0.02 -1.63 -11.18
N LYS A 30 0.78 -1.30 -10.12
CA LYS A 30 0.56 -1.76 -8.75
C LYS A 30 0.89 -0.64 -7.75
N PRO A 31 0.05 0.41 -7.63
CA PRO A 31 0.33 1.53 -6.73
C PRO A 31 0.47 1.06 -5.28
N ILE A 32 1.57 1.46 -4.61
CA ILE A 32 1.85 1.11 -3.21
C ILE A 32 2.19 2.38 -2.44
N ASN A 33 1.64 2.51 -1.23
CA ASN A 33 1.89 3.63 -0.32
C ASN A 33 1.58 5.01 -0.95
N THR A 34 0.42 5.15 -1.60
CA THR A 34 -0.07 6.40 -2.22
C THR A 34 -0.06 7.61 -1.27
N SER A 35 -0.21 7.39 0.04
CA SER A 35 -0.09 8.42 1.08
C SER A 35 1.35 8.92 1.35
N GLY A 36 2.36 8.38 0.65
CA GLY A 36 3.78 8.56 0.95
C GLY A 36 4.36 7.51 1.90
N GLY A 37 3.51 6.63 2.45
CA GLY A 37 3.91 5.57 3.38
C GLY A 37 4.54 6.09 4.66
N LEU A 38 5.06 5.19 5.49
CA LEU A 38 5.70 5.56 6.76
C LEU A 38 6.92 6.47 6.56
N LYS A 39 7.57 6.39 5.39
CA LYS A 39 8.76 7.17 5.06
C LYS A 39 8.48 8.67 4.93
N CYS A 40 7.35 9.05 4.32
CA CYS A 40 7.01 10.47 4.10
C CYS A 40 5.86 10.95 4.99
N LYS A 41 4.82 10.14 5.19
CA LYS A 41 3.67 10.49 6.05
C LYS A 41 4.04 10.48 7.54
N GLY A 42 5.09 9.73 7.90
CA GLY A 42 5.51 9.49 9.28
C GLY A 42 5.01 8.16 9.85
N HIS A 43 5.59 7.77 10.98
CA HIS A 43 5.34 6.48 11.63
C HIS A 43 5.05 6.63 13.14
N PRO A 44 3.92 7.24 13.54
CA PRO A 44 3.40 7.09 14.89
C PRO A 44 2.97 5.63 15.08
N VAL A 45 3.77 4.84 15.82
CA VAL A 45 3.69 3.37 15.86
C VAL A 45 2.25 2.87 16.07
N GLY A 46 1.58 3.33 17.13
CA GLY A 46 0.20 2.90 17.43
C GLY A 46 -0.86 3.35 16.42
N ALA A 47 -0.66 4.47 15.72
CA ALA A 47 -1.62 5.00 14.76
C ALA A 47 -1.38 4.51 13.31
N THR A 48 -0.26 3.84 13.05
CA THR A 48 0.15 3.47 11.69
C THR A 48 -0.83 2.51 11.02
N GLY A 49 -1.26 1.45 11.71
CA GLY A 49 -2.18 0.46 11.15
C GLY A 49 -3.51 1.08 10.72
N ILE A 50 -4.10 1.91 11.60
CA ILE A 50 -5.34 2.64 11.29
C ILE A 50 -5.10 3.65 10.16
N GLY A 51 -3.97 4.36 10.17
CA GLY A 51 -3.60 5.29 9.12
C GLY A 51 -3.39 4.65 7.75
N GLN A 52 -3.01 3.37 7.69
CA GLN A 52 -2.96 2.59 6.44
C GLN A 52 -4.37 2.23 5.97
N LEU A 53 -5.23 1.72 6.86
CA LEU A 53 -6.62 1.39 6.54
C LEU A 53 -7.42 2.61 6.06
N LEU A 54 -7.22 3.77 6.71
CA LEU A 54 -7.86 5.02 6.32
C LEU A 54 -7.47 5.46 4.90
N GLU A 55 -6.21 5.28 4.51
CA GLU A 55 -5.77 5.58 3.14
C GLU A 55 -6.46 4.65 2.13
N VAL A 56 -6.49 3.33 2.40
CA VAL A 56 -7.18 2.36 1.53
C VAL A 56 -8.67 2.69 1.42
N TRP A 57 -9.31 3.04 2.53
CA TRP A 57 -10.71 3.46 2.54
C TRP A 57 -10.95 4.72 1.69
N LYS A 58 -10.09 5.73 1.79
CA LYS A 58 -10.17 6.95 0.96
C LYS A 58 -10.00 6.63 -0.52
N GLN A 59 -9.05 5.77 -0.88
CA GLN A 59 -8.85 5.33 -2.27
C GLN A 59 -10.10 4.63 -2.82
N LEU A 60 -10.64 3.68 -2.06
CA LEU A 60 -11.83 2.92 -2.48
C LEU A 60 -13.06 3.80 -2.67
N ARG A 61 -13.18 4.90 -1.93
CA ARG A 61 -14.31 5.82 -1.98
C ARG A 61 -14.14 7.04 -2.89
N ASP A 62 -13.03 7.10 -3.63
CA ASP A 62 -12.70 8.27 -4.45
C ASP A 62 -12.53 9.57 -3.62
N GLU A 63 -12.08 9.43 -2.38
CA GLU A 63 -11.85 10.53 -1.42
C GLU A 63 -10.34 10.82 -1.21
N ALA A 64 -9.48 10.24 -2.05
CA ALA A 64 -8.02 10.37 -1.95
C ALA A 64 -7.46 11.66 -2.60
N GLY A 65 -8.28 12.42 -3.33
CA GLY A 65 -7.91 13.67 -3.99
C GLY A 65 -6.78 13.47 -5.00
N GLU A 66 -5.77 14.35 -4.99
CA GLU A 66 -4.59 14.29 -5.89
C GLU A 66 -3.80 12.97 -5.81
N ARG A 67 -4.02 12.16 -4.76
CA ARG A 67 -3.37 10.86 -4.57
C ARG A 67 -4.24 9.70 -5.04
N ALA A 68 -5.38 9.94 -5.70
CA ALA A 68 -6.26 8.88 -6.19
C ALA A 68 -5.54 8.04 -7.25
N VAL A 69 -5.59 6.71 -7.10
CA VAL A 69 -5.07 5.80 -8.12
C VAL A 69 -5.91 5.88 -9.39
N PRO A 70 -5.32 5.85 -10.60
CA PRO A 70 -6.04 5.96 -11.86
C PRO A 70 -6.68 4.64 -12.28
N ILE A 71 -7.40 3.98 -11.37
CA ILE A 71 -8.09 2.71 -11.61
C ILE A 71 -9.59 2.97 -11.64
N LYS A 72 -10.19 2.80 -12.81
CA LYS A 72 -11.65 2.91 -12.97
C LYS A 72 -12.34 1.82 -12.15
N ASP A 73 -13.36 2.21 -11.39
CA ASP A 73 -14.10 1.32 -10.49
C ASP A 73 -13.18 0.53 -9.54
N LEU A 74 -12.32 1.23 -8.79
CA LEU A 74 -11.49 0.59 -7.77
C LEU A 74 -12.39 -0.04 -6.70
N ARG A 75 -12.36 -1.37 -6.59
CA ARG A 75 -13.20 -2.14 -5.64
C ARG A 75 -12.44 -2.84 -4.53
N VAL A 76 -11.14 -3.11 -4.70
CA VAL A 76 -10.35 -3.88 -3.72
C VAL A 76 -9.04 -3.16 -3.40
N GLY A 77 -8.72 -3.08 -2.13
CA GLY A 77 -7.44 -2.58 -1.62
C GLY A 77 -7.01 -3.33 -0.37
N ALA A 78 -5.74 -3.21 0.02
CA ALA A 78 -5.22 -3.91 1.18
C ALA A 78 -4.19 -3.10 1.97
N ALA A 79 -4.07 -3.40 3.26
CA ALA A 79 -3.06 -2.86 4.15
C ALA A 79 -2.26 -4.01 4.78
N HIS A 80 -0.93 -3.91 4.68
CA HIS A 80 0.02 -4.82 5.32
C HIS A 80 0.75 -4.04 6.43
N ASN A 81 0.51 -4.41 7.69
CA ASN A 81 1.14 -3.79 8.85
C ASN A 81 2.07 -4.80 9.54
N LEU A 82 3.30 -4.39 9.81
CA LEU A 82 4.33 -5.23 10.40
C LEU A 82 4.79 -4.64 11.74
N GLY A 83 4.86 -5.50 12.77
CA GLY A 83 5.37 -5.18 14.09
C GLY A 83 6.81 -5.66 14.29
N GLY A 84 7.65 -4.79 14.85
CA GLY A 84 9.07 -5.07 15.09
C GLY A 84 9.81 -5.36 13.79
N THR A 85 10.66 -6.38 13.81
CA THR A 85 11.39 -6.89 12.64
C THR A 85 10.66 -8.03 11.93
N GLY A 86 9.33 -8.08 12.05
CA GLY A 86 8.50 -9.14 11.48
C GLY A 86 8.01 -10.20 12.46
N GLY A 87 8.03 -9.92 13.77
CA GLY A 87 7.49 -10.83 14.79
C GLY A 87 5.95 -10.86 14.83
N THR A 88 5.30 -9.83 14.29
CA THR A 88 3.83 -9.79 14.16
C THR A 88 3.46 -9.13 12.86
N CYS A 89 2.44 -9.64 12.19
CA CYS A 89 1.94 -9.12 10.92
C CYS A 89 0.41 -9.13 10.95
N THR A 90 -0.20 -8.08 10.39
CA THR A 90 -1.60 -8.10 9.98
C THR A 90 -1.71 -7.73 8.50
N PHE A 91 -2.55 -8.47 7.79
CA PHE A 91 -2.90 -8.19 6.40
C PHE A 91 -4.42 -8.08 6.29
N THR A 92 -4.91 -6.89 5.93
CA THR A 92 -6.34 -6.61 5.86
C THR A 92 -6.71 -6.25 4.44
N ILE A 93 -7.71 -6.94 3.88
CA ILE A 93 -8.30 -6.64 2.57
C ILE A 93 -9.62 -5.90 2.80
N LEU A 94 -9.83 -4.81 2.07
CA LEU A 94 -11.06 -4.03 2.05
C LEU A 94 -11.69 -4.12 0.66
N GLU A 95 -13.01 -4.31 0.62
CA GLU A 95 -13.81 -4.32 -0.60
C GLU A 95 -14.85 -3.20 -0.54
N ARG A 96 -14.96 -2.39 -1.61
CA ARG A 96 -16.11 -1.51 -1.82
C ARG A 96 -17.24 -2.31 -2.48
N ARG A 97 -18.36 -2.38 -1.78
CA ARG A 97 -19.61 -2.98 -2.25
C ARG A 97 -20.57 -1.90 -2.72
#